data_AF-A0A9Q7TNH3-F1
#
_entry.id   AF-A0A9Q7TNH3-F1
#
_cell.length_a   1.000
_cell.length_b   1.000
_cell.length_c   1.000
_cell.angle_alpha   90.00
_cell.angle_beta   90.00
_cell.angle_gamma   90.00
#
_symmetry.space_group_name_H-M   'P 1'
#
loop_
_entity.id
_entity.type
_entity.pdbx_description
1 polymer ?
#
loop_
_entity_poly.entity_id
_entity_poly.type
_entity_poly.pdbx_seq_one_letter_code
_entity_poly.pdbx_strand_id
1 'polypeptide(L)'
;MLPTPTPSAKTFLKAIPDWVAFCQAWIVYTALRAAASPDRTLGPALARFLVHVAKLDQHFEWTFIADYILMVCEKCFGHAHTDTWSRCDMEAFQDKLAIAPTKPPKATAIATEPKKSGTSTTVCLRITNRPYGWQ
;
A
#
# COMPACT_ATOMS: atom_id res chain seq x y z
N MET A 1 6.21 -10.66 38.47
CA MET A 1 5.71 -10.98 37.11
C MET A 1 6.31 -9.95 36.17
N LEU A 2 7.18 -10.37 35.25
CA LEU A 2 7.76 -9.48 34.23
C LEU A 2 6.70 -9.27 33.13
N PRO A 3 6.47 -8.04 32.64
CA PRO A 3 5.54 -7.82 31.55
C PRO A 3 6.01 -8.60 30.32
N THR A 4 5.14 -9.46 29.78
CA THR A 4 5.36 -10.11 28.48
C THR A 4 5.63 -9.02 27.44
N PRO A 5 6.72 -9.11 26.66
CA PRO A 5 7.00 -8.12 25.64
C PRO A 5 5.83 -8.10 24.67
N THR A 6 5.15 -6.95 24.58
CA THR A 6 4.09 -6.74 23.60
C THR A 6 4.71 -6.99 22.23
N PRO A 7 4.21 -7.94 21.44
CA PRO A 7 4.75 -8.16 20.10
C PRO A 7 4.66 -6.84 19.35
N SER A 8 5.80 -6.36 18.86
CA SER A 8 5.85 -5.08 18.15
C SER A 8 4.92 -5.15 16.93
N ALA A 9 4.35 -4.02 16.50
CA ALA A 9 3.56 -3.96 15.27
C ALA A 9 4.32 -4.54 14.06
N LYS A 10 5.66 -4.45 14.10
CA LYS A 10 6.59 -5.06 13.15
C LYS A 10 6.52 -6.59 13.13
N THR A 11 6.39 -7.22 14.29
CA THR A 11 6.24 -8.67 14.44
C THR A 11 4.87 -9.13 13.94
N PHE A 12 3.82 -8.34 14.18
CA PHE A 12 2.46 -8.68 13.73
C PHE A 12 2.32 -8.62 12.21
N LEU A 13 2.79 -7.56 11.55
CA LEU A 13 2.73 -7.46 10.09
C LEU A 13 3.62 -8.49 9.39
N LYS A 14 4.76 -8.88 10.00
CA LYS A 14 5.57 -10.02 9.53
C LYS A 14 4.86 -11.38 9.68
N ALA A 15 3.87 -11.48 10.56
CA ALA A 15 3.05 -12.67 10.73
C ALA A 15 1.88 -12.72 9.71
N ILE A 16 1.67 -11.67 8.92
CA ILE A 16 0.67 -11.67 7.85
C ILE A 16 1.28 -12.35 6.62
N PRO A 17 0.87 -13.61 6.33
CA PRO A 17 1.57 -14.46 5.37
C PRO A 17 1.39 -13.99 3.93
N ASP A 18 0.30 -13.30 3.63
CA ASP A 18 -0.08 -12.91 2.27
C ASP A 18 -1.03 -11.71 2.24
N TRP A 19 -1.29 -11.27 1.01
CA TRP A 19 -2.21 -10.18 0.67
C TRP A 19 -3.63 -10.38 1.20
N VAL A 20 -4.14 -11.61 1.23
CA VAL A 20 -5.52 -11.90 1.66
C VAL A 20 -5.65 -11.67 3.16
N ALA A 21 -4.72 -12.20 3.95
CA ALA A 21 -4.68 -12.00 5.39
C ALA A 21 -4.51 -10.50 5.73
N PHE A 22 -3.71 -9.77 4.95
CA PHE A 22 -3.59 -8.31 5.12
C PHE A 22 -4.90 -7.59 4.88
N CYS A 23 -5.62 -7.92 3.79
CA CYS A 23 -6.90 -7.28 3.49
C CYS A 23 -7.91 -7.45 4.63
N GLN A 24 -8.02 -8.67 5.17
CA GLN A 24 -8.91 -8.97 6.29
C GLN A 24 -8.57 -8.11 7.51
N ALA A 25 -7.30 -8.08 7.91
CA ALA A 25 -6.84 -7.26 9.02
C ALA A 25 -7.05 -5.76 8.77
N TRP A 26 -6.77 -5.29 7.55
CA TRP A 26 -6.90 -3.88 7.18
C TRP A 26 -8.36 -3.40 7.17
N ILE A 27 -9.30 -4.24 6.73
CA ILE A 27 -10.73 -3.92 6.76
C ILE A 27 -11.21 -3.72 8.21
N VAL A 28 -10.84 -4.64 9.11
CA VAL A 28 -11.19 -4.53 10.54
C VAL A 28 -10.57 -3.27 11.14
N TYR A 29 -9.29 -3.02 10.88
CA TYR A 29 -8.60 -1.82 11.33
C TYR A 29 -9.29 -0.53 10.82
N THR A 30 -9.64 -0.50 9.54
CA THR A 30 -10.30 0.65 8.90
C THR A 30 -11.65 0.93 9.53
N ALA A 31 -12.47 -0.11 9.77
CA ALA A 31 -13.77 0.05 10.41
C ALA A 31 -13.63 0.60 11.83
N LEU A 32 -12.72 0.05 12.64
CA LEU A 32 -12.47 0.51 14.01
C LEU A 32 -11.97 1.96 14.04
N ARG A 33 -11.04 2.34 13.16
CA ARG A 33 -10.50 3.70 13.10
C ARG A 33 -11.50 4.71 12.60
N ALA A 34 -12.30 4.36 11.60
CA ALA A 34 -13.36 5.23 11.08
C ALA A 34 -14.44 5.49 12.15
N ALA A 35 -14.82 4.47 12.93
CA ALA A 35 -15.79 4.62 14.01
C ALA A 35 -15.25 5.44 15.20
N ALA A 36 -13.96 5.30 15.52
CA ALA A 36 -13.33 5.99 16.64
C ALA A 36 -12.88 7.43 16.32
N SER A 37 -12.93 7.85 15.05
CA SER A 37 -12.43 9.15 14.60
C SER A 37 -13.57 10.11 14.29
N PRO A 38 -13.49 11.39 14.72
CA PRO A 38 -14.44 12.41 14.27
C PRO A 38 -14.21 12.81 12.80
N ASP A 39 -13.05 12.47 12.23
CA ASP A 39 -12.71 12.74 10.85
C ASP A 39 -13.39 11.73 9.90
N ARG A 40 -14.44 12.19 9.23
CA ARG A 40 -15.22 11.41 8.25
C ARG A 40 -14.44 11.03 7.00
N THR A 41 -13.30 11.69 6.75
CA THR A 41 -12.47 11.44 5.56
C THR A 41 -11.41 10.36 5.78
N LEU A 42 -11.19 9.95 7.04
CA LEU A 42 -10.20 8.94 7.41
C LEU A 42 -10.51 7.57 6.80
N GLY A 43 -11.75 7.09 6.90
CA GLY A 43 -12.17 5.81 6.31
C GLY A 43 -11.89 5.75 4.81
N PRO A 44 -12.37 6.72 4.00
CA PRO A 44 -12.03 6.83 2.59
C PRO A 44 -10.53 6.88 2.29
N ALA A 45 -9.71 7.55 3.13
CA ALA A 45 -8.27 7.57 2.92
C ALA A 45 -7.60 6.21 3.19
N LEU A 46 -8.00 5.49 4.24
CA LEU A 46 -7.53 4.14 4.52
C LEU A 46 -7.95 3.14 3.43
N ALA A 47 -9.15 3.32 2.85
CA ALA A 47 -9.59 2.53 1.70
C ALA A 47 -8.74 2.82 0.44
N ARG A 48 -8.41 4.10 0.19
CA ARG A 48 -7.49 4.47 -0.92
C ARG A 48 -6.10 3.86 -0.75
N PHE A 49 -5.59 3.81 0.48
CA PHE A 49 -4.33 3.13 0.78
C PHE A 49 -4.41 1.63 0.42
N LEU A 50 -5.49 0.93 0.79
CA LEU A 50 -5.67 -0.48 0.42
C LEU A 50 -5.69 -0.69 -1.10
N VAL A 51 -6.37 0.19 -1.85
CA VAL A 51 -6.38 0.15 -3.32
C VAL A 51 -4.98 0.36 -3.90
N HIS A 52 -4.16 1.22 -3.28
CA HIS A 52 -2.78 1.39 -3.69
C HIS A 52 -1.97 0.10 -3.48
N VAL A 53 -2.07 -0.52 -2.30
CA VAL A 53 -1.38 -1.78 -2.01
C VAL A 53 -1.83 -2.91 -2.96
N ALA A 54 -3.11 -2.98 -3.32
CA ALA A 54 -3.61 -3.95 -4.28
C ALA A 54 -2.94 -3.82 -5.66
N LYS A 55 -2.62 -2.59 -6.08
CA LYS A 55 -1.86 -2.34 -7.32
C LYS A 55 -0.40 -2.79 -7.16
N LEU A 56 0.20 -2.61 -5.99
CA LEU A 56 1.56 -3.09 -5.72
C LEU A 56 1.61 -4.63 -5.76
N ASP A 57 0.61 -5.33 -5.24
CA ASP A 57 0.53 -6.79 -5.27
C ASP A 57 0.52 -7.39 -6.69
N GLN A 58 0.07 -6.63 -7.68
CA GLN A 58 0.16 -7.05 -9.09
C GLN A 58 1.59 -7.04 -9.62
N HIS A 59 2.49 -6.26 -9.01
CA HIS A 59 3.82 -5.95 -9.57
C HIS A 59 4.98 -6.46 -8.70
N PHE A 60 4.79 -6.62 -7.39
CA PHE A 60 5.86 -6.93 -6.45
C PHE A 60 5.55 -8.16 -5.60
N GLU A 61 6.59 -8.87 -5.17
CA GLU A 61 6.47 -9.95 -4.20
C GLU A 61 5.96 -9.44 -2.84
N TRP A 62 5.17 -10.28 -2.16
CA TRP A 62 4.47 -9.89 -0.93
C TRP A 62 5.42 -9.40 0.17
N THR A 63 6.61 -9.99 0.28
CA THR A 63 7.62 -9.61 1.28
C THR A 63 8.03 -8.14 1.19
N PHE A 64 8.26 -7.62 -0.01
CA PHE A 64 8.63 -6.21 -0.22
C PHE A 64 7.44 -5.27 0.01
N ILE A 65 6.24 -5.71 -0.33
CA ILE A 65 5.01 -4.97 -0.07
C ILE A 65 4.75 -4.88 1.43
N ALA A 66 4.96 -5.97 2.17
CA ALA A 66 4.82 -6.01 3.62
C ALA A 66 5.81 -5.04 4.30
N ASP A 67 7.07 -4.99 3.84
CA ASP A 67 8.07 -4.04 4.33
C ASP A 67 7.70 -2.58 4.00
N TYR A 68 7.15 -2.32 2.81
CA TYR A 68 6.61 -1.01 2.45
C TYR A 68 5.46 -0.58 3.38
N ILE A 69 4.45 -1.44 3.55
CA ILE A 69 3.30 -1.19 4.42
C ILE A 69 3.79 -0.91 5.84
N LEU A 70 4.75 -1.71 6.32
CA LEU A 70 5.34 -1.55 7.64
C LEU A 70 5.91 -0.15 7.84
N MET A 71 6.67 0.35 6.87
CA MET A 71 7.29 1.66 7.01
C MET A 71 6.27 2.80 6.90
N VAL A 72 5.25 2.67 6.05
CA VAL A 72 4.14 3.63 6.02
C VAL A 72 3.39 3.64 7.34
N CYS A 73 3.09 2.45 7.88
CA CYS A 73 2.45 2.28 9.18
C CYS A 73 3.30 2.88 10.32
N GLU A 74 4.62 2.64 10.36
CA GLU A 74 5.52 3.23 11.36
C GLU A 74 5.48 4.77 11.34
N LYS A 75 5.37 5.38 10.15
CA LYS A 75 5.25 6.84 10.00
C LYS A 75 3.85 7.38 10.35
N CYS A 76 2.81 6.60 10.08
CA CYS A 76 1.43 7.07 10.18
C CYS A 76 0.75 6.71 11.52
N PHE A 77 1.18 5.65 12.20
CA PHE A 77 0.59 5.26 13.48
C PHE A 77 0.92 6.29 14.56
N GLY A 78 -0.13 6.87 15.15
CA GLY A 78 -0.02 7.84 16.25
C GLY A 78 -0.02 9.31 15.84
N HIS A 79 0.27 9.64 14.57
CA HIS A 79 0.52 11.02 14.15
C HIS A 79 -0.14 11.47 12.82
N ALA A 80 -0.66 10.55 12.00
CA ALA A 80 -1.16 10.90 10.67
C ALA A 80 -2.62 11.39 10.63
N HIS A 81 -2.83 12.53 9.95
CA HIS A 81 -4.12 13.02 9.47
C HIS A 81 -4.52 12.31 8.16
N THR A 82 -5.78 12.48 7.73
CA THR A 82 -6.32 11.87 6.50
C THR A 82 -5.42 12.08 5.27
N ASP A 83 -4.84 13.28 5.11
CA ASP A 83 -3.99 13.60 3.97
C ASP A 83 -2.76 12.68 3.86
N THR A 84 -2.20 12.26 4.99
CA THR A 84 -1.01 11.40 5.06
C THR A 84 -1.29 10.00 4.51
N TRP A 85 -2.48 9.44 4.77
CA TRP A 85 -2.87 8.13 4.26
C TRP A 85 -3.24 8.13 2.77
N SER A 86 -3.60 9.30 2.23
CA SER A 86 -4.05 9.43 0.84
C SER A 86 -2.91 9.54 -0.19
N ARG A 87 -1.70 9.87 0.28
CA ARG A 87 -0.54 10.10 -0.57
C ARG A 87 0.33 8.85 -0.62
N CYS A 88 0.88 8.56 -1.80
CA CYS A 88 1.94 7.57 -1.93
C CYS A 88 3.16 8.06 -1.12
N ASP A 89 3.60 7.28 -0.14
CA ASP A 89 4.85 7.56 0.57
C ASP A 89 6.03 7.24 -0.37
N MET A 90 6.53 8.29 -1.02
CA MET A 90 7.62 8.17 -2.00
C MET A 90 8.93 7.71 -1.36
N GLU A 91 9.19 8.11 -0.11
CA GLU A 91 10.40 7.67 0.60
C GLU A 91 10.31 6.17 0.87
N ALA A 92 9.14 5.68 1.29
CA ALA A 92 8.94 4.26 1.47
C ALA A 92 8.93 3.45 0.20
N PHE A 93 8.38 4.02 -0.87
CA PHE A 93 8.44 3.41 -2.17
C PHE A 93 9.89 3.26 -2.66
N GLN A 94 10.70 4.31 -2.54
CA GLN A 94 12.10 4.27 -2.98
C GLN A 94 12.92 3.27 -2.16
N ASP A 95 12.74 3.24 -0.85
CA ASP A 95 13.53 2.38 0.03
C ASP A 95 13.17 0.89 -0.12
N LYS A 96 11.88 0.56 -0.28
CA LYS A 96 11.41 -0.84 -0.25
C LYS A 96 11.09 -1.45 -1.60
N LEU A 97 10.73 -0.64 -2.59
CA LEU A 97 10.17 -1.14 -3.85
C LEU A 97 10.98 -0.75 -5.10
N ALA A 98 11.81 0.29 -5.07
CA ALA A 98 12.52 0.74 -6.28
C ALA A 98 13.53 -0.28 -6.85
N ILE A 99 14.11 -1.11 -5.99
CA ILE A 99 15.05 -2.19 -6.37
C ILE A 99 14.45 -3.59 -6.22
N ALA A 100 13.16 -3.68 -5.86
CA ALA A 100 12.51 -4.95 -5.59
C ALA A 100 12.33 -5.76 -6.90
N PRO A 101 12.56 -7.07 -6.87
CA PRO A 101 12.18 -7.95 -7.96
C PRO A 101 10.69 -7.81 -8.26
N THR A 102 10.36 -7.61 -9.54
CA THR A 102 8.98 -7.55 -9.98
C THR A 102 8.45 -8.95 -10.28
N LYS A 103 7.18 -9.17 -9.97
CA LYS A 103 6.46 -10.38 -10.36
C LYS A 103 6.51 -10.51 -11.89
N PRO A 104 6.70 -11.72 -12.43
CA PRO A 104 6.56 -11.92 -13.86
C PRO A 104 5.17 -11.49 -14.29
N PRO A 105 5.01 -10.86 -15.47
CA PRO A 105 3.69 -10.52 -15.99
C PRO A 105 2.84 -11.80 -15.98
N LYS A 106 1.68 -11.76 -15.31
CA LYS A 106 0.68 -12.83 -15.49
C LYS A 106 0.38 -12.88 -16.99
N ALA A 107 0.84 -13.93 -17.66
CA ALA A 107 0.62 -14.10 -19.07
C ALA A 107 -0.88 -14.20 -19.32
N THR A 108 -1.47 -13.13 -19.86
CA THR A 108 -2.77 -13.21 -20.50
C THR A 108 -2.54 -14.03 -21.76
N ALA A 109 -3.01 -15.27 -21.78
CA ALA A 109 -3.02 -16.05 -23.01
C ALA A 109 -3.91 -15.34 -24.03
N ILE A 110 -3.29 -14.69 -25.03
CA ILE A 110 -3.68 -14.60 -26.45
C ILE A 110 -2.41 -14.25 -27.24
N ALA A 111 -2.29 -14.89 -28.41
CA ALA A 111 -1.07 -15.19 -29.15
C ALA A 111 -0.45 -14.05 -30.00
N THR A 112 0.84 -14.27 -30.32
CA THR A 112 1.63 -13.88 -31.53
C THR A 112 2.05 -12.41 -31.79
N GLU A 113 3.29 -12.08 -31.33
CA GLU A 113 4.48 -11.41 -31.95
C GLU A 113 4.40 -10.36 -33.12
N PRO A 114 5.46 -9.52 -33.38
CA PRO A 114 6.51 -8.94 -32.51
C PRO A 114 6.95 -7.46 -32.81
N LYS A 115 7.78 -6.90 -31.89
CA LYS A 115 8.89 -5.91 -32.07
C LYS A 115 8.62 -4.38 -32.10
N LYS A 116 9.00 -3.67 -31.01
CA LYS A 116 10.07 -2.63 -31.03
C LYS A 116 10.51 -2.09 -29.65
N SER A 117 11.83 -2.01 -29.52
CA SER A 117 12.70 -1.14 -28.70
C SER A 117 12.11 -0.19 -27.65
N GLY A 118 12.55 -0.41 -26.39
CA GLY A 118 13.22 0.59 -25.55
C GLY A 118 12.49 1.87 -25.16
N THR A 119 12.14 1.98 -23.87
CA THR A 119 12.50 3.11 -22.97
C THR A 119 11.94 2.77 -21.58
N SER A 120 12.83 2.59 -20.60
CA SER A 120 12.44 2.43 -19.19
C SER A 120 11.78 3.73 -18.74
N THR A 121 10.46 3.70 -18.62
CA THR A 121 9.67 4.83 -18.12
C THR A 121 9.26 4.48 -16.70
N THR A 122 9.92 5.11 -15.72
CA THR A 122 9.47 5.14 -14.34
C THR A 122 8.07 5.75 -14.31
N VAL A 123 7.04 4.92 -14.20
CA VAL A 123 5.66 5.38 -14.03
C VAL A 123 5.47 5.70 -12.54
N CYS A 124 5.93 6.87 -12.13
CA CYS A 124 5.25 7.56 -11.03
C CYS A 124 3.88 7.96 -11.60
N LEU A 125 2.82 7.24 -11.23
CA LEU A 125 1.46 7.66 -11.51
C LEU A 125 1.23 9.02 -10.85
N ARG A 126 1.49 10.10 -11.60
CA ARG A 126 1.17 11.47 -11.21
C ARG A 126 -0.33 11.53 -10.99
N ILE A 127 -0.72 11.65 -9.72
CA ILE A 127 -2.06 12.05 -9.33
C ILE A 127 -2.21 13.49 -9.83
N THR A 128 -2.78 13.67 -11.02
CA THR A 128 -3.28 14.99 -11.42
C THR A 128 -4.57 15.21 -10.67
N ASN A 129 -4.51 16.05 -9.63
CA ASN A 129 -5.68 16.74 -9.13
C ASN A 129 -6.30 17.50 -10.30
N ARG A 130 -7.37 16.98 -10.90
CA ARG A 130 -8.30 17.84 -11.64
C ARG A 130 -9.23 18.48 -10.61
N PRO A 131 -9.41 19.81 -10.64
CA PRO A 131 -10.49 20.42 -9.90
C PRO A 131 -11.79 19.96 -10.56
N TYR A 132 -12.66 19.31 -9.80
CA TYR A 132 -14.04 19.13 -10.22
C TYR A 132 -14.71 20.52 -10.17
N GLY A 133 -14.71 21.19 -11.32
CA GLY A 133 -15.74 22.16 -11.65
C GLY A 133 -16.60 21.53 -12.74
N TRP A 134 -17.88 21.31 -12.45
CA TRP A 134 -19.00 21.41 -13.39
C TRP A 134 -20.29 21.58 -12.56
N GLN A 135 -20.91 22.74 -12.76
CA GLN A 135 -22.31 23.15 -12.61
C GLN A 135 -23.07 22.84 -11.32
#